data_AF-A0A358Q617-F1
#
_entry.id   AF-A0A358Q617-F1
#
_cell.length_a   1.000
_cell.length_b   1.000
_cell.length_c   1.000
_cell.angle_alpha   90.00
_cell.angle_beta   90.00
_cell.angle_gamma   90.00
#
_symmetry.space_group_name_H-M   'P 1'
#
loop_
_entity.id
_entity.type
_entity.pdbx_description
1 polymer ?
#
loop_
_entity_poly.entity_id
_entity_poly.type
_entity_poly.pdbx_seq_one_letter_code
_entity_poly.pdbx_strand_id
1 'polypeptide(L)' 'MPERVNKMSQPNNGIKCVVNTCHYYGSGDHCYAEKIEVQSPNASTTEMTDCATFLPE' A
#
# COMPACT_ATOMS: atom_id res chain seq x y z
N MET A 1 1.65 -12.30 14.36
CA MET A 1 1.06 -11.31 13.43
C MET A 1 2.07 -11.11 12.32
N PRO A 2 1.69 -11.23 11.04
CA PRO A 2 2.65 -11.17 9.94
C PRO A 2 3.42 -9.85 10.03
N GLU A 3 4.72 -9.94 9.75
CA GLU A 3 5.71 -8.90 10.00
C GLU A 3 5.19 -7.54 9.49
N ARG A 4 5.03 -6.58 10.41
CA ARG A 4 4.68 -5.21 10.06
C ARG A 4 5.80 -4.69 9.16
N VAL A 5 5.45 -4.42 7.90
CA VAL A 5 6.30 -3.78 6.89
C VAL A 5 7.10 -2.64 7.52
N ASN A 6 8.41 -2.55 7.26
CA ASN A 6 9.22 -1.47 7.84
C ASN A 6 8.98 -0.13 7.14
N LYS A 7 9.04 0.97 7.91
CA LYS A 7 9.09 2.33 7.38
C LYS A 7 10.54 2.69 7.05
N MET A 8 10.79 3.03 5.80
CA MET A 8 12.09 3.45 5.27
C MET A 8 12.39 4.92 5.60
N SER A 9 13.65 5.32 5.46
CA SER A 9 14.09 6.72 5.57
C SER A 9 13.88 7.56 4.30
N GLN A 10 13.63 6.90 3.17
CA GLN A 10 13.41 7.50 1.84
C GLN A 10 12.16 6.90 1.20
N PRO A 11 11.48 7.62 0.30
CA PRO A 11 10.27 7.13 -0.34
C PRO A 11 10.56 5.93 -1.24
N ASN A 12 9.63 4.99 -1.26
CA ASN A 12 9.61 3.89 -2.21
C ASN A 12 9.10 4.42 -3.56
N ASN A 13 10.05 4.69 -4.47
CA ASN A 13 9.76 5.26 -5.78
C ASN A 13 8.90 4.28 -6.59
N GLY A 14 7.68 4.69 -6.93
CA GLY A 14 6.70 3.88 -7.65
C GLY A 14 5.46 3.52 -6.82
N ILE A 15 5.46 3.79 -5.51
CA ILE A 15 4.31 3.56 -4.64
C ILE A 15 3.70 4.90 -4.22
N LYS A 16 2.45 5.11 -4.65
CA LYS A 16 1.63 6.27 -4.25
C LYS A 16 0.75 5.89 -3.07
N CYS A 17 0.81 6.66 -1.99
CA CYS A 17 -0.02 6.48 -0.80
C CYS A 17 -0.88 7.74 -0.61
N VAL A 18 -2.17 7.66 -1.00
CA VAL A 18 -3.14 8.77 -0.91
C VAL A 18 -4.13 8.49 0.21
N VAL A 19 -3.69 8.68 1.45
CA VAL A 19 -4.39 8.20 2.65
C VAL A 19 -4.15 9.14 3.82
N ASN A 20 -5.19 9.39 4.62
CA ASN A 20 -5.12 10.38 5.71
C ASN A 20 -4.42 9.87 6.98
N THR A 21 -4.42 8.55 7.21
CA THR A 21 -4.03 7.94 8.50
C THR A 21 -2.94 6.88 8.39
N CYS A 22 -2.26 6.77 7.25
CA CYS A 22 -1.24 5.75 7.05
C CYS A 22 0.08 6.13 7.71
N HIS A 23 0.61 5.21 8.52
CA HIS A 23 1.93 5.37 9.15
C HIS A 23 3.06 5.57 8.13
N TYR A 24 2.95 4.94 6.95
CA TYR A 24 3.95 5.00 5.90
C TYR A 24 3.78 6.18 4.93
N TYR A 25 2.75 7.02 5.12
CA TYR A 25 2.59 8.23 4.33
C TYR A 25 3.78 9.18 4.54
N GLY A 26 4.23 9.81 3.46
CA GLY A 26 5.16 10.92 3.49
C GLY A 26 4.76 12.00 2.48
N SER A 27 5.52 13.09 2.47
CA SER A 27 5.17 14.30 1.73
C SER A 27 5.00 14.04 0.23
N GLY A 28 3.95 14.61 -0.37
CA GLY A 28 3.69 14.52 -1.82
C GLY A 28 3.11 13.19 -2.26
N ASP A 29 2.25 12.56 -1.45
CA ASP A 29 1.64 11.24 -1.71
C ASP A 29 2.63 10.08 -1.88
N HIS A 30 3.86 10.24 -1.38
CA HIS A 30 4.86 9.17 -1.43
C HIS A 30 4.67 8.19 -0.29
N CYS A 31 4.85 6.91 -0.59
CA CYS A 31 4.89 5.87 0.43
C CYS A 31 6.32 5.58 0.88
N TYR A 32 6.50 5.40 2.19
CA TYR A 32 7.78 5.04 2.82
C TYR A 32 7.77 3.58 3.31
N ALA A 33 6.81 2.78 2.87
CA ALA A 33 6.77 1.35 3.14
C ALA A 33 7.82 0.63 2.28
N GLU A 34 8.58 -0.30 2.86
CA GLU A 34 9.57 -1.08 2.11
C GLU A 34 8.94 -1.98 1.03
N LYS A 35 7.70 -2.41 1.24
CA LYS A 35 6.90 -3.21 0.31
C LYS A 35 5.41 -2.94 0.54
N ILE A 36 4.59 -3.22 -0.46
CA ILE A 36 3.13 -3.31 -0.31
C ILE A 36 2.72 -4.77 -0.19
N GLU A 37 1.73 -5.03 0.65
CA GLU A 37 1.15 -6.36 0.80
C GLU A 37 -0.36 -6.23 0.63
N VAL A 38 -0.88 -6.80 -0.46
CA VAL A 38 -2.32 -6.85 -0.73
C VAL A 38 -2.84 -8.16 -0.17
N GLN A 39 -3.55 -8.08 0.96
CA GLN A 39 -4.16 -9.25 1.58
C GLN A 39 -5.65 -9.27 1.23
N SER A 40 -6.06 -10.14 0.32
CA SER A 40 -7.46 -10.57 0.09
C SER A 40 -7.48 -11.75 -0.87
N PRO A 41 -7.20 -12.99 -0.40
CA PRO A 41 -6.99 -14.15 -1.27
C PRO A 41 -8.20 -14.52 -2.15
N ASN A 42 -9.40 -14.02 -1.82
CA ASN A 42 -10.63 -14.24 -2.57
C ASN A 42 -11.28 -12.92 -3.03
N ALA A 43 -10.50 -11.84 -3.20
CA ALA A 43 -11.04 -10.60 -3.76
C ALA A 43 -11.47 -10.81 -5.21
N SER A 44 -12.73 -10.49 -5.50
CA SER A 44 -13.30 -10.52 -6.85
C SER A 44 -13.60 -9.12 -7.40
N THR A 45 -13.44 -8.08 -6.59
CA THR A 45 -13.66 -6.69 -6.98
C THR A 45 -12.52 -5.80 -6.47
N THR A 46 -12.28 -4.68 -7.16
CA THR A 46 -11.26 -3.70 -6.77
C THR A 46 -11.52 -3.16 -5.35
N GLU A 47 -12.79 -2.94 -4.99
CA GLU A 47 -13.20 -2.44 -3.68
C GLU A 47 -12.86 -3.41 -2.54
N MET A 48 -12.74 -4.72 -2.80
CA MET A 48 -12.32 -5.67 -1.77
C MET A 48 -10.84 -5.57 -1.42
N THR A 49 -10.01 -5.08 -2.35
CA THR A 49 -8.55 -5.00 -2.17
C THR A 49 -8.08 -3.64 -1.68
N ASP A 50 -8.91 -2.60 -1.81
CA ASP A 50 -8.53 -1.18 -1.69
C ASP A 50 -7.32 -0.77 -2.55
N CYS A 51 -6.91 -1.63 -3.48
CA CYS A 51 -5.77 -1.43 -4.36
C CYS A 51 -6.29 -0.91 -5.70
N ALA A 52 -6.14 0.39 -5.95
CA ALA A 52 -6.63 1.01 -7.18
C ALA A 52 -6.02 0.46 -8.48
N THR A 53 -4.87 -0.22 -8.39
CA THR A 53 -4.22 -0.90 -9.52
C THR A 53 -4.60 -2.37 -9.65
N PHE A 54 -5.45 -2.91 -8.78
CA PHE A 54 -5.97 -4.27 -8.90
C PHE A 54 -6.89 -4.36 -10.11
N LEU A 55 -6.62 -5.36 -10.96
CA LEU A 55 -7.46 -5.74 -12.09
C LEU A 55 -7.90 -7.20 -11.86
N PRO A 56 -9.21 -7.49 -11.78
CA PRO A 56 -9.70 -8.86 -11.73
C PRO A 56 -9.38 -9.58 -13.06
N GLU A 57 -8.88 -10.81 -12.98
CA GLU A 57 -8.65 -11.70 -14.13
C GLU A 57 -9.92 -12.43 -14.57
#